data_AF-A0A3B1JTQ9-F1
#
_entry.id   AF-A0A3B1JTQ9-F1
#
_cell.length_a   1.000
_cell.length_b   1.000
_cell.length_c   1.000
_cell.angle_alpha   90.00
_cell.angle_beta   90.00
_cell.angle_gamma   90.00
#
_symmetry.space_group_name_H-M   'P 1'
#
loop_
_entity.id
_entity.type
_entity.pdbx_description
1 polymer ?
#
loop_
_entity_poly.entity_id
_entity_poly.type
_entity_poly.pdbx_seq_one_letter_code
_entity_poly.pdbx_strand_id
1 'polypeptide(L)'
;GDPAAVHLFSIFPPSSEELKSNKATLVCVVSDMSTGYADVRWLLDGKAVSSGVSTGSAEQQPNKKFRLSSYLSIERSEWEKVKDITCEVSAASKTTSKSMKKSECMD
;
A
#
# COMPACT_ATOMS: atom_id res chain seq x y z
N GLY A 1 3.18 2.69 -28.02
CA GLY A 1 3.44 1.84 -26.85
C GLY A 1 3.04 2.62 -25.63
N ASP A 2 2.01 2.18 -24.91
CA ASP A 2 1.46 2.91 -23.77
C ASP A 2 2.47 2.84 -22.61
N PRO A 3 3.08 3.97 -22.18
CA PRO A 3 3.83 3.97 -20.94
C PRO A 3 2.78 3.92 -19.84
N ALA A 4 2.45 2.71 -19.38
CA ALA A 4 1.72 2.53 -18.14
C ALA A 4 2.35 3.47 -17.12
N ALA A 5 1.58 4.42 -16.60
CA ALA A 5 2.06 5.39 -15.62
C ALA A 5 2.83 4.60 -14.57
N VAL A 6 4.15 4.83 -14.50
CA VAL A 6 5.03 4.19 -13.53
C VAL A 6 4.68 4.79 -12.18
N HIS A 7 3.60 4.33 -11.58
CA HIS A 7 3.28 4.64 -10.21
C HIS A 7 4.43 4.10 -9.36
N LEU A 8 5.11 5.00 -8.64
CA LEU A 8 6.14 4.60 -7.71
C LEU A 8 5.45 4.11 -6.44
N PHE A 9 5.57 2.82 -6.19
CA PHE A 9 5.04 2.18 -5.00
C PHE A 9 6.14 2.02 -3.97
N SER A 10 5.84 2.41 -2.73
CA SER A 10 6.63 2.08 -1.56
C SER A 10 5.73 1.44 -0.52
N ILE A 11 6.05 0.20 -0.13
CA ILE A 11 5.35 -0.51 0.93
C ILE A 11 6.29 -0.56 2.13
N PHE A 12 5.83 -0.05 3.27
CA PHE A 12 6.58 -0.03 4.52
C PHE A 12 5.97 -1.06 5.49
N PRO A 13 6.80 -1.88 6.16
CA PRO A 13 6.32 -2.80 7.19
C PRO A 13 5.90 -2.03 8.45
N PRO A 14 5.21 -2.71 9.37
CA PRO A 14 5.05 -2.23 10.75
C PRO A 14 6.41 -1.97 11.40
N SER A 15 6.47 -0.96 12.28
CA SER A 15 7.69 -0.69 13.04
C SER A 15 7.86 -1.70 14.18
N SER A 16 9.11 -2.01 14.52
CA SER A 16 9.43 -2.90 15.65
C SER A 16 8.85 -2.41 16.98
N GLU A 17 8.65 -1.10 17.15
CA GLU A 17 8.03 -0.52 18.35
C GLU A 17 6.52 -0.73 18.36
N GLU A 18 5.84 -0.59 17.22
CA GLU A 18 4.40 -0.85 17.12
C GLU A 18 4.08 -2.32 17.44
N LEU A 19 4.92 -3.24 16.93
CA LEU A 19 4.76 -4.67 17.19
C LEU A 19 4.85 -5.01 18.69
N LYS A 20 5.53 -4.22 19.52
CA LYS A 20 5.53 -4.41 20.99
C LYS A 20 4.16 -4.13 21.62
N SER A 21 3.32 -3.35 20.95
CA SER A 21 1.95 -3.00 21.36
C SER A 21 0.88 -3.92 20.75
N ASN A 22 1.29 -5.09 20.24
CA ASN A 22 0.41 -6.11 19.63
C ASN A 22 -0.39 -5.64 18.40
N LYS A 23 0.06 -4.58 17.74
CA LYS A 23 -0.52 -4.04 16.50
C LYS A 23 0.51 -4.04 15.38
N ALA A 24 0.03 -4.07 14.15
CA ALA A 24 0.86 -4.02 12.96
C ALA A 24 0.17 -3.15 11.90
N THR A 25 0.78 -2.03 11.54
CA THR A 25 0.28 -1.13 10.50
C THR A 25 1.23 -1.12 9.31
N LEU A 26 0.73 -1.57 8.18
CA LEU A 26 1.37 -1.49 6.87
C LEU A 26 1.05 -0.15 6.23
N VAL A 27 2.00 0.40 5.48
CA VAL A 27 1.79 1.66 4.74
C VAL A 27 2.13 1.44 3.27
N CYS A 28 1.23 1.77 2.37
CA CYS A 28 1.46 1.84 0.94
C CYS A 28 1.42 3.29 0.49
N VAL A 29 2.53 3.78 -0.06
CA VAL A 29 2.63 5.11 -0.67
C VAL A 29 2.70 4.94 -2.17
N VAL A 30 1.83 5.67 -2.87
CA VAL A 30 1.74 5.71 -4.32
C VAL A 30 2.07 7.13 -4.76
N SER A 31 3.12 7.28 -5.57
CA SER A 31 3.57 8.58 -6.07
C SER A 31 3.48 8.66 -7.59
N ASP A 32 3.64 9.88 -8.11
CA ASP A 32 3.60 10.20 -9.54
C ASP A 32 2.29 9.86 -10.26
N MET A 33 1.19 9.78 -9.51
CA MET A 33 -0.15 9.60 -10.08
C MET A 33 -0.54 10.83 -10.92
N SER A 34 -1.13 10.59 -12.08
CA SER A 34 -1.58 11.69 -12.96
C SER A 34 -3.01 12.16 -12.64
N THR A 35 -3.77 11.36 -11.90
CA THR A 35 -5.12 11.68 -11.42
C THR A 35 -5.11 11.92 -9.91
N GLY A 36 -5.96 12.83 -9.45
CA GLY A 36 -6.18 13.09 -8.01
C GLY A 36 -7.14 12.12 -7.33
N TYR A 37 -7.44 10.98 -7.98
CA TYR A 37 -8.30 9.95 -7.44
C TYR A 37 -7.76 8.58 -7.85
N ALA A 38 -7.79 7.64 -6.90
CA ALA A 38 -7.52 6.23 -7.11
C ALA A 38 -8.16 5.42 -5.97
N ASP A 39 -8.58 4.20 -6.28
CA ASP A 39 -9.00 3.21 -5.28
C ASP A 39 -7.79 2.37 -4.88
N VAL A 40 -7.66 2.05 -3.59
CA VAL A 40 -6.55 1.23 -3.06
C VAL A 40 -7.10 0.01 -2.35
N ARG A 41 -6.59 -1.16 -2.73
CA ARG A 41 -6.94 -2.45 -2.15
C ARG A 41 -5.70 -3.14 -1.62
N TRP A 42 -5.87 -3.86 -0.52
CA TRP A 42 -4.82 -4.67 0.07
C TRP A 42 -5.12 -6.15 -0.13
N LEU A 43 -4.10 -6.91 -0.48
CA LEU A 43 -4.15 -8.37 -0.46
C LEU A 43 -3.03 -8.90 0.45
N LEU A 44 -3.40 -9.74 1.40
CA LEU A 44 -2.47 -10.51 2.22
C LEU A 44 -2.50 -11.95 1.74
N ASP A 45 -1.35 -12.49 1.31
CA ASP A 45 -1.23 -13.82 0.72
C ASP A 45 -2.26 -14.07 -0.42
N GLY A 46 -2.49 -13.04 -1.24
CA GLY A 46 -3.44 -13.08 -2.36
C GLY A 46 -4.92 -12.97 -1.98
N LYS A 47 -5.25 -12.80 -0.68
CA LYS A 47 -6.63 -12.61 -0.21
C LYS A 47 -6.91 -11.14 0.05
N ALA A 48 -7.98 -10.62 -0.54
CA ALA A 48 -8.39 -9.23 -0.34
C ALA A 48 -8.79 -8.98 1.12
N VAL A 49 -8.27 -7.88 1.68
CA VAL A 49 -8.57 -7.42 3.04
C VAL A 49 -9.14 -6.01 2.97
N SER A 50 -10.24 -5.78 3.70
CA SER A 50 -10.89 -4.48 3.84
C SER A 50 -10.96 -3.99 5.28
N SER A 51 -10.91 -4.90 6.26
CA SER A 51 -10.88 -4.53 7.68
C SER A 51 -9.56 -3.84 8.01
N GLY A 52 -9.63 -2.74 8.78
CA GLY A 52 -8.44 -1.98 9.18
C GLY A 52 -7.78 -1.18 8.05
N VAL A 53 -8.36 -1.17 6.85
CA VAL A 53 -7.88 -0.34 5.74
C VAL A 53 -8.36 1.10 5.93
N SER A 54 -7.43 2.03 5.82
CA SER A 54 -7.69 3.47 5.80
C SER A 54 -6.88 4.10 4.68
N THR A 55 -7.55 4.76 3.74
CA THR A 55 -6.90 5.41 2.59
C THR A 55 -7.10 6.91 2.69
N GLY A 56 -6.01 7.67 2.68
CA GLY A 56 -6.03 9.12 2.73
C GLY A 56 -6.52 9.72 1.41
N SER A 57 -6.78 11.03 1.40
CA SER A 57 -7.02 11.76 0.16
C SER A 57 -5.74 11.88 -0.67
N ALA A 58 -5.86 11.90 -1.99
CA ALA A 58 -4.71 12.17 -2.85
C ALA A 58 -4.29 13.64 -2.72
N GLU A 59 -3.00 13.89 -2.54
CA GLU A 59 -2.42 15.21 -2.38
C GLU A 59 -1.61 15.59 -3.62
N GLN A 60 -1.86 16.78 -4.17
CA GLN A 60 -1.08 17.29 -5.29
C GLN A 60 0.30 17.76 -4.80
N GLN A 61 1.34 17.22 -5.41
CA GLN A 61 2.74 17.55 -5.14
C GLN A 61 3.20 18.73 -6.04
N PRO A 62 4.32 19.41 -5.71
CA PRO A 62 4.83 20.55 -6.50
C PRO A 62 5.12 20.23 -7.97
N ASN A 63 5.41 18.97 -8.30
CA ASN A 63 5.61 18.48 -9.67
C ASN A 63 4.30 18.31 -10.47
N LYS A 64 3.15 18.74 -9.90
CA LYS A 64 1.80 18.60 -10.45
C LYS A 64 1.29 17.16 -10.57
N LYS A 65 2.00 16.18 -10.01
CA LYS A 65 1.52 14.81 -9.82
C LYS A 65 0.85 14.67 -8.46
N PHE A 66 0.14 13.58 -8.26
CA PHE A 66 -0.53 13.26 -7.01
C PHE A 66 0.20 12.15 -6.25
N ARG A 67 0.13 12.25 -4.93
CA ARG A 67 0.61 11.24 -3.99
C ARG A 67 -0.56 10.77 -3.14
N LEU A 68 -0.61 9.48 -2.85
CA LEU A 68 -1.64 8.85 -2.05
C LEU A 68 -1.01 7.89 -1.05
N SER A 69 -1.56 7.82 0.15
CA SER A 69 -1.15 6.87 1.18
C SER A 69 -2.34 6.03 1.62
N SER A 70 -2.16 4.72 1.67
CA SER A 70 -3.09 3.78 2.28
C SER A 70 -2.41 3.05 3.43
N TYR A 71 -3.19 2.76 4.45
CA TYR A 71 -2.77 2.14 5.69
C TYR A 71 -3.61 0.88 5.90
N LEU A 72 -2.98 -0.20 6.33
CA LEU A 72 -3.67 -1.42 6.73
C LEU A 72 -3.20 -1.79 8.15
N SER A 73 -4.10 -1.64 9.12
CA SER A 73 -3.85 -2.03 10.51
C SER A 73 -4.46 -3.40 10.79
N ILE A 74 -3.62 -4.36 11.15
CA ILE A 74 -3.99 -5.73 11.54
C ILE A 74 -3.41 -6.06 12.92
N GLU A 75 -3.81 -7.20 13.47
CA GLU A 75 -3.16 -7.73 14.67
C GLU A 75 -1.74 -8.22 14.36
N ARG A 76 -0.85 -8.09 15.34
CA ARG A 76 0.50 -8.65 15.24
C ARG A 76 0.48 -10.16 14.91
N SER A 77 -0.45 -10.90 15.51
CA SER A 77 -0.61 -12.35 15.34
C SER A 77 -0.92 -12.74 13.88
N GLU A 78 -1.60 -11.85 13.14
CA GLU A 78 -1.88 -12.00 11.72
C GLU A 78 -0.65 -11.62 10.89
N TRP A 79 -0.05 -10.46 11.19
CA TRP A 79 1.20 -10.01 10.55
C TRP A 79 2.32 -11.04 10.60
N GLU A 80 2.45 -11.77 11.70
CA GLU A 80 3.46 -12.83 11.87
C GLU A 80 3.28 -14.00 10.89
N LYS A 81 2.06 -14.23 10.39
CA LYS A 81 1.72 -15.33 9.47
C LYS A 81 1.80 -14.93 8.00
N VAL A 82 1.63 -13.64 7.69
CA VAL A 82 1.67 -13.10 6.33
C VAL A 82 3.05 -13.34 5.69
N LYS A 83 3.04 -13.77 4.43
CA LYS A 83 4.25 -13.97 3.62
C LYS A 83 4.35 -12.95 2.50
N ASP A 84 3.23 -12.67 1.84
CA ASP A 84 3.15 -11.81 0.68
C ASP A 84 2.15 -10.68 0.92
N ILE A 85 2.56 -9.46 0.60
CA ILE A 85 1.76 -8.25 0.76
C ILE A 85 1.61 -7.63 -0.61
N THR A 86 0.38 -7.30 -0.99
CA THR A 86 0.11 -6.58 -2.23
C THR A 86 -0.72 -5.35 -1.96
N CYS A 87 -0.23 -4.21 -2.47
CA CYS A 87 -0.99 -2.97 -2.60
C CYS A 87 -1.41 -2.82 -4.05
N GLU A 88 -2.71 -2.84 -4.30
CA GLU A 88 -3.32 -2.68 -5.63
C GLU A 88 -3.98 -1.31 -5.72
N VAL A 89 -3.70 -0.58 -6.79
CA VAL A 89 -4.22 0.77 -7.04
C VAL A 89 -4.95 0.78 -8.36
N SER A 90 -6.19 1.26 -8.35
CA SER A 90 -7.02 1.41 -9.54
C SER A 90 -7.33 2.87 -9.81
N ALA A 91 -6.85 3.38 -10.95
CA ALA A 91 -7.06 4.77 -11.38
C ALA A 91 -7.43 4.80 -12.87
N ALA A 92 -8.46 5.57 -13.23
CA ALA A 92 -8.90 5.76 -14.63
C ALA A 92 -9.02 4.46 -15.46
N SER A 93 -9.60 3.41 -14.87
CA SER A 93 -9.77 2.06 -15.47
C SER A 93 -8.47 1.26 -15.71
N LYS A 94 -7.32 1.72 -15.17
CA LYS A 94 -6.08 0.96 -15.11
C LYS A 94 -5.82 0.53 -13.67
N THR A 95 -5.48 -0.74 -13.50
CA THR A 95 -5.08 -1.30 -12.21
C THR A 95 -3.60 -1.62 -12.26
N THR A 96 -2.86 -1.13 -11.27
CA THR A 96 -1.43 -1.39 -11.07
C THR A 96 -1.22 -1.87 -9.65
N SER A 97 -0.37 -2.86 -9.44
CA SER A 97 -0.09 -3.39 -8.10
C SER A 97 1.40 -3.45 -7.83
N LYS A 98 1.74 -3.42 -6.55
CA LYS A 98 3.05 -3.79 -6.04
C LYS A 98 2.89 -4.91 -5.05
N SER A 99 3.60 -6.00 -5.31
CA SER A 99 3.72 -7.12 -4.38
C SER A 99 5.13 -7.15 -3.79
N MET A 100 5.23 -7.48 -2.52
CA MET A 100 6.48 -7.68 -1.79
C MET A 100 6.33 -8.84 -0.83
N LYS A 101 7.41 -9.62 -0.67
CA LYS A 101 7.49 -10.55 0.44
C LYS A 101 7.74 -9.76 1.71
N LYS A 102 7.16 -10.22 2.82
CA LYS A 102 7.40 -9.66 4.14
C LYS A 102 8.89 -9.54 4.46
N SER A 103 9.70 -10.52 4.06
CA SER A 103 11.16 -10.50 4.24
C SER A 103 11.81 -9.29 3.55
N GLU A 104 11.39 -8.95 2.34
CA GLU A 104 11.93 -7.83 1.55
C GLU A 104 11.51 -6.46 2.11
N CYS A 105 10.51 -6.40 2.98
CA CYS A 105 10.14 -5.20 3.71
C CYS A 105 10.98 -5.01 4.98
N MET A 106 11.59 -6.09 5.52
CA MET A 106 12.30 -6.09 6.80
C MET A 106 13.83 -5.91 6.66
N ASP A 107 14.35 -5.88 5.44
CA ASP A 107 15.76 -5.55 5.11
C ASP A 107 16.05 -4.04 5.16
#